data_AF-A0A2G9M7X6-F1
#
_entry.id   AF-A0A2G9M7X6-F1
#
_cell.length_a   1.000
_cell.length_b   1.000
_cell.length_c   1.000
_cell.angle_alpha   90.00
_cell.angle_beta   90.00
_cell.angle_gamma   90.00
#
_symmetry.space_group_name_H-M   'P 1'
#
loop_
_entity.id
_entity.type
_entity.pdbx_description
1 polymer ?
#
loop_
_entity_poly.entity_id
_entity_poly.type
_entity_poly.pdbx_seq_one_letter_code
_entity_poly.pdbx_strand_id
1 'polypeptide(L)' 'MNKDRADKIFANINSKLAKEKGKIVAIEVNTGDYFIGEDELEAYEKAIEQHPSSEFFFKRIGSKTAFFVGFQK' A
#
# COMPACT_ATOMS: atom_id res chain seq x y z
N MET A 1 -13.00 -0.63 -9.92
CA MET A 1 -13.57 -0.21 -8.62
C MET A 1 -12.80 -0.93 -7.50
N ASN A 2 -11.48 -0.71 -7.43
CA ASN A 2 -10.55 -1.53 -6.62
C ASN A 2 -10.18 -0.88 -5.27
N LYS A 3 -10.56 0.38 -5.09
CA LYS A 3 -10.23 1.20 -3.91
C LYS A 3 -10.91 0.72 -2.63
N ASP A 4 -12.19 0.33 -2.70
CA ASP A 4 -12.94 -0.12 -1.51
C ASP A 4 -12.35 -1.39 -0.89
N ARG A 5 -11.78 -2.27 -1.73
CA ARG A 5 -11.10 -3.48 -1.27
C ARG A 5 -9.75 -3.15 -0.64
N ALA A 6 -8.95 -2.31 -1.28
CA ALA A 6 -7.70 -1.81 -0.71
C ALA A 6 -7.92 -1.12 0.65
N ASP A 7 -8.98 -0.32 0.78
CA ASP A 7 -9.32 0.37 2.04
C ASP A 7 -9.70 -0.62 3.14
N LYS A 8 -10.43 -1.71 2.82
CA LYS A 8 -10.73 -2.80 3.77
C LYS A 8 -9.48 -3.56 4.21
N ILE A 9 -8.58 -3.88 3.26
CA ILE A 9 -7.31 -4.54 3.57
C ILE A 9 -6.49 -3.61 4.47
N PHE A 10 -6.36 -2.34 4.10
CA PHE A 10 -5.62 -1.35 4.88
C PHE A 10 -6.18 -1.21 6.30
N ALA A 11 -7.50 -1.11 6.47
CA ALA A 11 -8.11 -1.01 7.79
C ALA A 11 -7.74 -2.21 8.70
N ASN A 12 -7.64 -3.41 8.13
CA ASN A 12 -7.28 -4.62 8.86
C ASN A 12 -5.78 -4.71 9.22
N ILE A 13 -4.89 -4.20 8.37
CA ILE A 13 -3.44 -4.26 8.61
C ILE A 13 -2.91 -3.04 9.36
N ASN A 14 -3.53 -1.87 9.21
CA ASN A 14 -3.04 -0.61 9.77
C ASN A 14 -2.91 -0.64 11.30
N SER A 15 -3.83 -1.32 11.99
CA SER A 15 -3.73 -1.53 13.44
C SER A 15 -2.56 -2.44 13.84
N LYS A 16 -2.24 -3.43 13.01
CA LYS A 16 -1.12 -4.37 13.21
C LYS A 16 0.23 -3.72 12.91
N LEU A 17 0.24 -2.70 12.04
CA LEU A 17 1.43 -1.99 11.59
C LEU A 17 1.74 -0.73 12.42
N ALA A 18 1.23 -0.63 13.65
CA ALA A 18 1.43 0.57 14.49
C ALA A 18 2.91 0.96 14.70
N LYS A 19 3.84 0.00 14.65
CA LYS A 19 5.30 0.23 14.76
C LYS A 19 5.90 0.88 13.51
N GLU A 20 5.26 0.74 12.36
CA GLU A 20 5.68 1.27 11.06
C GLU A 20 5.00 2.60 10.75
N LYS A 21 4.48 3.30 11.77
CA LYS A 21 3.76 4.56 11.60
C LYS A 21 4.61 5.59 10.84
N GLY A 22 4.00 6.23 9.84
CA GLY A 22 4.64 7.24 9.01
C GLY A 22 5.19 6.69 7.70
N LYS A 23 5.46 5.39 7.61
CA LYS A 23 5.90 4.70 6.40
C LYS A 23 4.77 4.50 5.40
N ILE A 24 5.12 4.06 4.19
CA ILE A 24 4.18 3.72 3.13
C ILE A 24 4.00 2.20 3.05
N VAL A 25 2.76 1.77 2.83
CA VAL A 25 2.42 0.41 2.47
C VAL A 25 1.85 0.38 1.06
N ALA A 26 2.43 -0.45 0.19
CA ALA A 26 1.87 -0.84 -1.10
C ALA A 26 1.02 -2.10 -0.89
N ILE A 27 -0.23 -2.09 -1.33
CA ILE A 27 -1.18 -3.21 -1.16
C ILE A 27 -1.54 -3.74 -2.54
N GLU A 28 -1.28 -5.03 -2.77
CA GLU A 28 -1.82 -5.75 -3.92
C GLU A 28 -3.27 -6.15 -3.63
N VAL A 29 -4.20 -5.73 -4.49
CA VAL A 29 -5.63 -5.78 -4.16
C VAL A 29 -6.23 -7.18 -4.31
N ASN A 30 -5.68 -7.99 -5.22
CA ASN A 30 -6.23 -9.29 -5.56
C ASN A 30 -5.90 -10.33 -4.47
N THR A 31 -4.64 -10.42 -4.06
CA THR A 31 -4.09 -11.33 -3.05
C THR A 31 -4.24 -10.77 -1.64
N GLY A 32 -4.15 -9.44 -1.49
CA GLY A 32 -4.07 -8.79 -0.18
C GLY A 32 -2.67 -8.76 0.40
N ASP A 33 -1.66 -9.14 -0.38
CA ASP A 33 -0.25 -8.96 0.00
C ASP A 33 0.06 -7.48 0.15
N TYR A 34 1.01 -7.17 1.02
CA TYR A 34 1.40 -5.81 1.28
C TYR A 34 2.88 -5.66 1.59
N PHE A 35 3.45 -4.54 1.18
CA PHE A 35 4.89 -4.27 1.21
C PHE A 35 5.12 -2.90 1.83
N ILE A 36 6.02 -2.81 2.81
CA ILE A 36 6.28 -1.58 3.57
C ILE A 36 7.62 -0.98 3.10
N GLY A 37 7.61 0.31 2.81
CA GLY A 37 8.79 1.12 2.50
C GLY A 37 8.77 2.43 3.27
N GLU A 38 9.93 3.03 3.47
CA GLU A 38 10.06 4.36 4.08
C GLU A 38 9.32 5.41 3.23
N ASP A 39 9.24 5.20 1.92
CA ASP A 39 8.48 6.00 0.95
C ASP A 39 7.75 5.13 -0.10
N GLU A 40 7.08 5.80 -1.05
CA GLU A 40 6.30 5.15 -2.11
C GLU A 40 7.18 4.35 -3.08
N LEU A 41 8.40 4.82 -3.37
CA LEU A 41 9.29 4.17 -4.32
C LEU A 41 9.82 2.86 -3.72
N GLU A 42 10.30 2.88 -2.48
CA GLU A 42 10.79 1.67 -1.81
C GLU A 42 9.65 0.64 -1.63
N ALA A 43 8.45 1.09 -1.28
CA ALA A 43 7.29 0.21 -1.15
C ALA A 43 6.91 -0.42 -2.50
N TYR A 44 7.00 0.36 -3.58
CA TYR A 44 6.74 -0.12 -4.94
C TYR A 44 7.79 -1.11 -5.43
N GLU A 45 9.08 -0.82 -5.24
CA GLU A 45 10.19 -1.70 -5.63
C GLU A 45 10.05 -3.09 -5.01
N LYS A 46 9.73 -3.16 -3.71
CA LYS A 46 9.46 -4.43 -3.01
C LYS A 46 8.22 -5.13 -3.55
N ALA A 47 7.19 -4.38 -3.94
CA ALA A 47 5.95 -4.93 -4.42
C ALA A 47 6.09 -5.52 -5.83
N ILE A 48 6.76 -4.82 -6.76
CA ILE A 48 6.97 -5.31 -8.14
C ILE A 48 7.91 -6.49 -8.22
N GLU A 49 8.83 -6.65 -7.25
CA GLU A 49 9.70 -7.83 -7.19
C GLU A 49 8.89 -9.12 -7.03
N GLN A 50 7.77 -9.06 -6.31
CA GLN A 50 6.88 -10.21 -6.07
C GLN A 50 5.67 -10.25 -7.00
N HIS A 51 5.19 -9.09 -7.42
CA HIS A 51 3.94 -8.90 -8.17
C HIS A 51 4.13 -7.96 -9.38
N PRO A 52 4.96 -8.33 -10.38
CA PRO A 52 5.42 -7.41 -11.42
C PRO A 52 4.33 -6.85 -12.36
N SER A 53 3.16 -7.49 -12.41
CA SER A 53 2.04 -7.10 -13.30
C SER A 53 0.79 -6.68 -12.53
N SER A 54 0.90 -6.45 -11.23
CA SER A 54 -0.27 -6.17 -10.38
C SER A 54 -0.50 -4.67 -10.17
N GLU A 55 -1.74 -4.30 -9.88
CA GLU A 55 -2.08 -2.95 -9.46
C GLU A 55 -1.92 -2.81 -7.94
N PHE A 56 -1.20 -1.77 -7.51
CA PHE A 56 -0.98 -1.49 -6.10
C PHE A 56 -1.70 -0.24 -5.62
N PHE A 57 -2.18 -0.29 -4.38
CA PHE A 57 -2.68 0.87 -3.66
C PHE A 57 -1.72 1.26 -2.56
N PHE A 58 -1.31 2.53 -2.55
CA PHE A 58 -0.40 3.07 -1.56
C PHE A 58 -1.16 3.76 -0.43
N LYS A 59 -0.77 3.47 0.81
CA LYS A 59 -1.31 4.11 2.00
C LYS A 59 -0.19 4.47 2.97
N ARG A 60 -0.37 5.55 3.73
CA ARG A 60 0.54 5.91 4.82
C ARG A 60 0.05 5.30 6.12
N ILE A 61 0.91 4.50 6.74
CA ILE A 61 0.59 3.76 7.96
C ILE A 61 0.39 4.74 9.13
N GLY A 62 -0.68 4.52 9.89
CA GLY A 62 -1.07 5.37 11.00
C GLY A 62 -1.69 6.72 10.59
N SER A 63 -1.91 6.96 9.29
CA SER A 63 -2.72 8.08 8.80
C SER A 63 -4.13 7.60 8.43
N LYS A 64 -5.15 8.40 8.75
CA LYS A 64 -6.51 8.17 8.24
C LYS A 64 -6.65 8.53 6.75
N THR A 65 -5.70 9.29 6.22
CA THR A 65 -5.76 9.81 4.85
C THR A 65 -4.38 9.68 4.20
N ALA A 66 -4.31 8.88 3.15
CA ALA A 66 -3.19 8.88 2.22
C ALA A 66 -3.78 9.11 0.83
N PHE A 67 -3.35 10.19 0.20
CA PHE A 67 -3.68 10.54 -1.17
C PHE A 67 -2.56 10.05 -2.07
N PHE A 68 -2.92 9.35 -3.13
CA PHE A 68 -1.99 8.94 -4.19
C PHE A 68 -1.67 10.14 -5.08
N VAL A 69 -0.40 10.32 -5.44
CA VAL A 69 0.05 11.21 -6.52
C VAL A 69 1.00 10.43 -7.43
N GLY A 70 0.46 9.73 -8.43
CA GLY A 70 1.26 9.08 -9.48
C GLY A 70 0.58 9.17 -10.84
N PHE A 71 1.35 9.43 -11.89
CA PHE A 71 0.86 9.60 -13.25
C PHE A 71 0.67 8.24 -13.95
N GLN A 72 -0.45 8.10 -14.68
CA GLN A 72 -0.56 7.13 -15.77
C GLN A 72 0.20 7.65 -16.98
N LYS A 73 1.10 6.83 -17.54
CA LYS A 73 1.52 6.92 -18.94
C LYS A 73 1.68 5.53 -19.52
#